data_AF-A0A6N7H0X9-F1
#
_entry.id   AF-A0A6N7H0X9-F1
#
_cell.length_a   1.000
_cell.length_b   1.000
_cell.length_c   1.000
_cell.angle_alpha   90.00
_cell.angle_beta   90.00
_cell.angle_gamma   90.00
#
_symmetry.space_group_name_H-M   'P 1'
#
loop_
_entity.id
_entity.type
_entity.pdbx_description
1 polymer ?
#
loop_
_entity_poly.entity_id
_entity_poly.type
_entity_poly.pdbx_seq_one_letter_code
_entity_poly.pdbx_strand_id
1 'polypeptide(L)'
;MKVMQELVNYFDRRGKLSPKQLRKLLEQGFLAADAPATMHGLCDTAGTSYYFRVIGQIDGQLWGTDVYTGDSLIGTAAVHAGLMKPLEVAVLKVTVVTPPAQFTGTVRHGVTSHDFGRYGSAYRLATI
;
A
#
# COMPACT_ATOMS: atom_id res chain seq x y z
N MET A 1 15.19 7.37 -7.63
CA MET A 1 13.76 7.16 -7.30
C MET A 1 13.43 7.38 -5.82
N LYS A 2 14.31 7.02 -4.86
CA LYS A 2 14.11 7.23 -3.40
C LYS A 2 13.89 8.69 -2.98
N VAL A 3 14.67 9.62 -3.53
CA VAL A 3 14.64 11.07 -3.17
C VAL A 3 13.29 11.73 -3.47
N MET A 4 12.65 11.40 -4.60
CA MET A 4 11.35 11.96 -4.95
C MET A 4 10.24 11.47 -4.02
N GLN A 5 10.25 10.19 -3.64
CA GLN A 5 9.29 9.66 -2.67
C GLN A 5 9.48 10.28 -1.28
N GLU A 6 10.72 10.50 -0.86
CA GLU A 6 11.03 11.18 0.40
C GLU A 6 10.56 12.64 0.41
N LEU A 7 10.75 13.39 -0.68
CA LEU A 7 10.26 14.76 -0.82
C LEU A 7 8.73 14.83 -0.75
N VAL A 8 8.04 13.93 -1.45
CA VAL A 8 6.57 13.87 -1.41
C VAL A 8 6.08 13.54 -0.02
N ASN A 9 6.67 12.53 0.62
CA ASN A 9 6.33 12.14 1.99
C ASN A 9 6.61 13.29 2.98
N TYR A 10 7.70 14.06 2.78
CA TYR A 10 8.00 15.25 3.56
C TYR A 10 6.91 16.33 3.43
N PHE A 11 6.49 16.66 2.20
CA PHE A 11 5.48 17.68 1.98
C PHE A 11 4.06 17.23 2.38
N ASP A 12 3.71 15.97 2.17
CA ASP A 12 2.43 15.37 2.61
C ASP A 12 2.31 15.40 4.14
N ARG A 13 3.34 14.91 4.85
CA ARG A 13 3.38 14.93 6.33
C ARG A 13 3.28 16.33 6.93
N ARG A 14 3.80 17.35 6.24
CA ARG A 14 3.76 18.75 6.69
C ARG A 14 2.51 19.50 6.21
N GLY A 15 1.59 18.85 5.51
CA GLY A 15 0.38 19.48 4.97
C GLY A 15 0.68 20.58 3.94
N LYS A 16 1.85 20.52 3.30
CA LYS A 16 2.30 21.54 2.33
C LYS A 16 1.84 21.27 0.90
N LEU A 17 1.29 20.08 0.63
CA LEU A 17 0.62 19.75 -0.62
C LEU A 17 -0.88 19.55 -0.35
N SER A 18 -1.73 20.24 -1.12
CA SER A 18 -3.15 19.90 -1.14
C SER A 18 -3.37 18.55 -1.85
N PRO A 19 -4.48 17.82 -1.57
CA PRO A 19 -4.81 16.57 -2.26
C PRO A 19 -4.84 16.71 -3.79
N LYS A 20 -5.32 17.85 -4.31
CA LYS A 20 -5.32 18.15 -5.75
C LYS A 20 -3.90 18.29 -6.32
N GLN A 21 -2.99 18.93 -5.60
CA GLN A 21 -1.61 19.08 -6.05
C GLN A 21 -0.87 17.74 -6.01
N LEU A 22 -1.07 16.96 -4.94
CA LEU A 22 -0.50 15.62 -4.82
C LEU A 22 -0.97 14.72 -5.97
N ARG A 23 -2.27 14.68 -6.23
CA ARG A 23 -2.86 13.91 -7.33
C ARG A 23 -2.30 14.33 -8.69
N LYS A 24 -2.22 15.64 -8.96
CA LYS A 24 -1.64 16.16 -10.21
C LYS A 24 -0.18 15.72 -10.40
N LEU A 25 0.63 15.76 -9.35
CA LEU A 25 2.03 15.33 -9.42
C LEU A 25 2.18 13.81 -9.61
N LEU A 26 1.26 13.01 -9.04
CA LEU A 26 1.20 11.56 -9.23
C LEU A 26 0.76 11.19 -10.65
N GLU A 27 -0.29 11.83 -11.17
CA GLU A 27 -0.83 11.63 -12.52
C GLU A 27 0.17 12.04 -13.60
N GLN A 28 0.99 13.06 -13.35
CA GLN A 28 2.07 13.48 -14.26
C GLN A 28 3.27 12.52 -14.26
N GLY A 29 3.20 11.40 -13.53
CA GLY A 29 4.22 10.34 -13.55
C GLY A 29 5.50 10.67 -12.78
N PHE A 30 5.52 11.78 -12.04
CA PHE A 30 6.73 12.24 -11.34
C PHE A 30 6.96 11.55 -9.99
N LEU A 31 5.94 10.92 -9.40
CA LEU A 31 5.97 10.53 -7.98
C LEU A 31 5.60 9.06 -7.67
N ALA A 32 4.88 8.36 -8.56
CA ALA A 32 4.50 6.97 -8.34
C ALA A 32 5.47 6.04 -9.07
N ALA A 33 6.34 5.38 -8.32
CA ALA A 33 7.11 4.26 -8.87
C ALA A 33 6.19 3.05 -9.05
N ASP A 34 6.60 2.10 -9.90
CA ASP A 34 5.96 0.78 -9.89
C ASP A 34 6.04 0.17 -8.50
N ALA A 35 4.93 -0.43 -8.06
CA ALA A 35 4.89 -1.12 -6.80
C ALA A 35 5.92 -2.27 -6.81
N PRO A 36 6.72 -2.43 -5.73
CA PRO A 36 7.34 -3.73 -5.50
C PRO A 36 6.26 -4.79 -5.28
N ALA A 37 6.65 -6.07 -5.31
CA ALA A 37 5.71 -7.15 -5.01
C ALA A 37 5.13 -7.01 -3.59
N THR A 38 5.98 -6.70 -2.60
CA THR A 38 5.63 -6.62 -1.18
C THR A 38 6.25 -5.38 -0.54
N MET A 39 5.91 -5.10 0.71
CA MET A 39 6.46 -4.00 1.51
C MET A 39 7.72 -4.39 2.32
N HIS A 40 8.36 -5.51 1.98
CA HIS A 40 9.59 -5.94 2.63
C HIS A 40 10.70 -4.88 2.47
N GLY A 41 11.33 -4.48 3.58
CA GLY A 41 12.37 -3.44 3.59
C GLY A 41 11.88 -2.01 3.38
N LEU A 42 10.56 -1.78 3.39
CA LEU A 42 9.94 -0.45 3.28
C LEU A 42 9.16 -0.04 4.54
N CYS A 43 9.14 -0.90 5.55
CA CYS A 43 8.34 -0.73 6.76
C CYS A 43 9.14 -0.26 8.00
N ASP A 44 10.31 0.35 7.80
CA ASP A 44 11.22 0.74 8.89
C ASP A 44 10.62 1.80 9.84
N THR A 45 9.70 2.62 9.34
CA THR A 45 9.11 3.72 10.11
C THR A 45 7.60 3.77 9.92
N ALA A 46 6.86 3.56 11.01
CA ALA A 46 5.40 3.69 11.03
C ALA A 46 4.95 5.11 10.64
N GLY A 47 3.82 5.21 9.94
CA GLY A 47 3.30 6.45 9.38
C GLY A 47 4.00 6.90 8.09
N THR A 48 4.99 6.16 7.58
CA THR A 48 5.58 6.42 6.26
C THR A 48 4.59 6.04 5.19
N SER A 49 4.35 6.97 4.27
CA SER A 49 3.47 6.76 3.13
C SER A 49 4.27 6.73 1.84
N TYR A 50 3.99 5.72 1.03
CA TYR A 50 4.48 5.57 -0.33
C TYR A 50 3.30 5.69 -1.29
N TYR A 51 3.57 6.15 -2.50
CA TYR A 51 2.61 6.16 -3.57
C TYR A 51 3.15 5.26 -4.67
N PHE A 52 2.42 4.20 -5.00
CA PHE A 52 2.84 3.24 -6.00
C PHE A 52 1.79 3.12 -7.10
N ARG A 53 2.26 2.93 -8.32
CA ARG A 53 1.45 2.40 -9.42
C ARG A 53 1.32 0.89 -9.20
N VAL A 54 0.12 0.45 -8.90
CA VAL A 54 -0.22 -0.94 -8.57
C VAL A 54 -1.01 -1.55 -9.72
N ILE A 55 -0.73 -2.82 -10.01
CA ILE A 55 -1.55 -3.66 -10.90
C ILE A 55 -2.34 -4.62 -10.01
N GLY A 56 -3.66 -4.67 -10.19
CA GLY A 56 -4.54 -5.52 -9.38
C GLY A 56 -4.33 -7.00 -9.67
N GLN A 57 -4.18 -7.82 -8.61
CA GLN A 57 -4.00 -9.27 -8.68
C GLN A 57 -5.04 -9.98 -7.79
N ILE A 58 -5.35 -11.24 -8.08
CA ILE A 58 -6.33 -12.03 -7.29
C ILE A 58 -5.72 -13.25 -6.63
N ASP A 59 -4.45 -13.52 -6.91
CA ASP A 59 -3.69 -14.67 -6.48
C ASP A 59 -2.42 -14.25 -5.72
N GLY A 60 -1.80 -15.22 -5.07
CA GLY A 60 -0.57 -15.03 -4.30
C GLY A 60 -0.80 -14.74 -2.82
N GLN A 61 0.31 -14.47 -2.12
CA GLN A 61 0.35 -14.49 -0.67
C GLN A 61 -0.26 -13.22 -0.04
N LEU A 62 -1.18 -13.42 0.89
CA LEU A 62 -1.92 -12.34 1.53
C LEU A 62 -2.32 -12.73 2.96
N TRP A 63 -1.93 -11.91 3.93
CA TRP A 63 -2.23 -12.10 5.35
C TRP A 63 -2.84 -10.86 5.95
N GLY A 64 -3.94 -11.03 6.69
CA GLY A 64 -4.67 -9.93 7.32
C GLY A 64 -5.75 -9.29 6.44
N THR A 65 -6.44 -8.31 7.04
CA THR A 65 -7.59 -7.61 6.46
C THR A 65 -7.51 -6.15 6.86
N ASP A 66 -7.55 -5.25 5.88
CA ASP A 66 -7.36 -3.78 5.99
C ASP A 66 -5.97 -3.36 6.51
N VAL A 67 -5.32 -4.19 7.31
CA VAL A 67 -3.92 -4.17 7.69
C VAL A 67 -3.30 -5.49 7.27
N TYR A 68 -2.26 -5.42 6.45
CA TYR A 68 -1.59 -6.58 5.85
C TYR A 68 -0.16 -6.70 6.36
N THR A 69 0.35 -7.92 6.47
CA THR A 69 1.76 -8.15 6.81
C THR A 69 2.67 -7.58 5.72
N GLY A 70 3.89 -7.15 6.07
CA GLY A 70 4.80 -6.54 5.10
C GLY A 70 5.21 -7.43 3.93
N ASP A 71 5.08 -8.75 4.04
CA ASP A 71 5.29 -9.71 2.95
C ASP A 71 4.03 -10.01 2.12
N SER A 72 2.87 -9.47 2.45
CA SER A 72 1.68 -9.58 1.61
C SER A 72 1.85 -8.86 0.27
N LEU A 73 1.36 -9.44 -0.82
CA LEU A 73 1.43 -8.82 -2.15
C LEU A 73 0.56 -7.55 -2.23
N ILE A 74 1.13 -6.45 -2.70
CA ILE A 74 0.45 -5.14 -2.76
C ILE A 74 -0.74 -5.18 -3.72
N GLY A 75 -0.58 -5.80 -4.90
CA GLY A 75 -1.65 -5.93 -5.90
C GLY A 75 -2.83 -6.76 -5.41
N THR A 76 -2.54 -7.89 -4.74
CA THR A 76 -3.55 -8.78 -4.17
C THR A 76 -4.25 -8.13 -2.97
N ALA A 77 -3.51 -7.45 -2.10
CA ALA A 77 -4.07 -6.67 -1.00
C ALA A 77 -4.97 -5.53 -1.48
N ALA A 78 -4.63 -4.87 -2.59
CA ALA A 78 -5.42 -3.78 -3.16
C ALA A 78 -6.78 -4.26 -3.68
N VAL A 79 -6.82 -5.39 -4.38
CA VAL A 79 -8.08 -6.00 -4.83
C VAL A 79 -8.88 -6.53 -3.65
N HIS A 80 -8.23 -7.23 -2.70
CA HIS A 80 -8.87 -7.70 -1.49
C HIS A 80 -9.53 -6.56 -0.69
N ALA A 81 -8.85 -5.41 -0.56
CA ALA A 81 -9.37 -4.21 0.09
C ALA A 81 -10.49 -3.51 -0.69
N GLY A 82 -10.79 -3.92 -1.93
CA GLY A 82 -11.82 -3.29 -2.77
C GLY A 82 -11.40 -1.94 -3.35
N LEU A 83 -10.10 -1.64 -3.37
CA LEU A 83 -9.59 -0.36 -3.87
C LEU A 83 -9.45 -0.34 -5.38
N MET A 84 -9.41 -1.50 -6.02
CA MET A 84 -9.29 -1.67 -7.47
C MET A 84 -9.78 -3.04 -7.91
N LYS A 85 -10.01 -3.20 -9.22
CA LYS A 85 -10.37 -4.47 -9.85
C LYS A 85 -9.13 -5.28 -10.28
N PRO A 86 -9.28 -6.59 -10.54
CA PRO A 86 -8.22 -7.39 -11.14
C PRO A 86 -7.76 -6.78 -12.48
N LEU A 87 -6.45 -6.79 -12.73
CA LEU A 87 -5.79 -6.23 -13.92
C LEU A 87 -5.94 -4.71 -14.12
N GLU A 88 -6.64 -4.02 -13.23
CA GLU A 88 -6.66 -2.55 -13.22
C GLU A 88 -5.27 -2.01 -12.85
N VAL A 89 -4.94 -0.83 -13.36
CA VAL A 89 -3.73 -0.09 -12.96
C VAL A 89 -4.17 1.20 -12.28
N ALA A 90 -3.80 1.36 -11.02
CA ALA A 90 -4.15 2.54 -10.23
C ALA A 90 -2.98 2.98 -9.35
N VAL A 91 -2.93 4.27 -9.02
CA VAL A 91 -1.99 4.76 -8.02
C VAL A 91 -2.66 4.68 -6.65
N LEU A 92 -2.02 3.96 -5.72
CA LEU A 92 -2.51 3.80 -4.34
C LEU A 92 -1.51 4.36 -3.34
N LYS A 93 -2.04 4.86 -2.21
CA LYS A 93 -1.27 5.24 -1.04
C LYS A 93 -1.06 4.00 -0.17
N VAL A 94 0.20 3.63 0.05
CA VAL A 94 0.61 2.54 0.92
C VAL A 94 1.22 3.12 2.19
N THR A 95 0.57 2.92 3.32
CA THR A 95 1.02 3.48 4.60
C THR A 95 1.55 2.38 5.50
N VAL A 96 2.79 2.52 5.96
CA VAL A 96 3.37 1.67 7.01
C VAL A 96 2.63 1.93 8.32
N VAL A 97 2.19 0.89 9.00
CA VAL A 97 1.48 0.98 10.27
C VAL A 97 2.16 0.11 11.33
N THR A 98 1.87 0.39 12.60
CA THR A 98 2.30 -0.49 13.68
C THR A 98 1.64 -1.87 13.51
N PRO A 99 2.42 -2.97 13.46
CA PRO A 99 1.84 -4.30 13.32
C PRO A 99 0.95 -4.65 14.51
N PRO A 100 -0.28 -5.15 14.29
CA PRO A 100 -1.10 -5.70 15.36
C PRO A 100 -0.46 -6.98 15.94
N ALA A 101 -0.97 -7.42 17.09
CA ALA A 101 -0.52 -8.67 17.71
C ALA A 101 -0.90 -9.91 16.87
N GLN A 102 -1.99 -9.81 16.11
CA GLN A 102 -2.48 -10.82 15.18
C GLN A 102 -3.13 -10.14 13.96
N PHE A 103 -3.09 -10.84 12.83
CA PHE A 103 -3.73 -10.45 11.59
C PHE A 103 -4.88 -11.42 11.34
N THR A 104 -6.07 -10.89 11.09
CA THR A 104 -7.25 -11.70 10.75
C THR A 104 -7.46 -11.74 9.24
N GLY A 105 -7.45 -12.93 8.66
CA GLY A 105 -7.74 -13.18 7.26
C GLY A 105 -9.25 -13.19 6.98
N THR A 106 -9.63 -12.79 5.78
CA THR A 106 -11.02 -12.84 5.30
C THR A 106 -11.06 -13.17 3.81
N VAL A 107 -12.27 -13.40 3.28
CA VAL A 107 -12.50 -13.44 1.84
C VAL A 107 -13.25 -12.17 1.46
N ARG A 108 -12.64 -11.32 0.64
CA ARG A 108 -13.24 -10.08 0.13
C ARG A 108 -12.92 -9.91 -1.35
N HIS A 109 -13.89 -9.43 -2.11
CA HIS A 109 -13.74 -9.14 -3.54
C HIS A 109 -13.17 -10.31 -4.38
N GLY A 110 -13.50 -11.55 -3.99
CA GLY A 110 -13.02 -12.76 -4.68
C GLY A 110 -11.56 -13.15 -4.36
N VAL A 111 -10.93 -12.46 -3.41
CA VAL A 111 -9.57 -12.74 -2.95
C VAL A 111 -9.62 -13.27 -1.52
N THR A 112 -8.81 -14.28 -1.23
CA THR A 112 -8.67 -14.85 0.12
C THR A 112 -7.41 -14.32 0.77
N SER A 113 -7.53 -13.81 2.00
CA SER A 113 -6.41 -13.58 2.89
C SER A 113 -6.45 -14.54 4.08
N HIS A 114 -5.28 -14.78 4.67
CA HIS A 114 -5.13 -15.73 5.77
C HIS A 114 -4.84 -15.05 7.10
N ASP A 115 -5.21 -15.73 8.19
CA ASP A 115 -4.78 -15.34 9.52
C ASP A 115 -3.25 -15.43 9.62
N PHE A 116 -2.67 -14.56 10.44
CA PHE A 116 -1.26 -14.64 10.80
C PHE A 116 -1.05 -14.16 12.23
N GLY A 117 -0.04 -14.75 12.89
CA GLY A 117 0.36 -14.32 14.23
C GLY A 117 1.10 -12.98 14.23
N ARG A 118 1.98 -12.79 15.20
CA ARG A 118 2.82 -11.60 15.27
C ARG A 118 3.78 -11.54 14.07
N TYR A 119 3.81 -10.41 13.37
CA TYR A 119 4.75 -10.16 12.28
C TYR A 119 5.47 -8.81 12.46
N GLY A 120 6.68 -8.69 11.90
CA GLY A 120 7.58 -7.56 12.15
C GLY A 120 7.21 -6.25 11.43
N SER A 121 6.33 -6.32 10.42
CA SER A 121 5.96 -5.16 9.61
C SER A 121 4.51 -5.23 9.14
N ALA A 122 3.89 -4.07 8.94
CA ALA A 122 2.52 -4.01 8.49
C ALA A 122 2.27 -2.78 7.63
N TYR A 123 1.31 -2.89 6.72
CA TYR A 123 0.87 -1.77 5.89
C TYR A 123 -0.64 -1.78 5.69
N ARG A 124 -1.16 -0.62 5.31
CA ARG A 124 -2.54 -0.45 4.82
C ARG A 124 -2.54 0.31 3.50
N LEU A 125 -3.61 0.16 2.73
CA LEU A 125 -3.79 0.78 1.43
C LEU A 125 -4.97 1.76 1.46
N ALA A 126 -4.88 2.80 0.64
CA ALA A 126 -5.98 3.73 0.40
C ALA A 126 -5.89 4.32 -1.02
N THR A 127 -7.02 4.80 -1.54
CA THR A 127 -7.05 5.69 -2.70
C THR A 127 -6.49 7.06 -2.35
N ILE A 128 -6.16 7.86 -3.38
CA ILE A 128 -5.62 9.22 -3.26
C ILE A 128 -6.74 10.26 -3.26
#